data_AF-A0A0T5ZVP7-F1
#
_entry.id   AF-A0A0T5ZVP7-F1
#
_cell.length_a   1.000
_cell.length_b   1.000
_cell.length_c   1.000
_cell.angle_alpha   90.00
_cell.angle_beta   90.00
_cell.angle_gamma   90.00
#
_symmetry.space_group_name_H-M   'P 1'
#
loop_
_entity.id
_entity.type
_entity.pdbx_description
1 polymer ?
#
loop_
_entity_poly.entity_id
_entity_poly.type
_entity_poly.pdbx_seq_one_letter_code
_entity_poly.pdbx_strand_id
1 'polypeptide(L)'
;MRESEHELRWETIDNLNLIENGLLHIRFELSRDEPSFFRVAREVHLILYRAMIEALKGSANLAITSRPSKLREHEYQIGDEPCKEIHKQPVTGCNVAWRFSEPAQCEPPVINYELQPDLPKGDDYLISFYDALAMIQADCFMKQTINSKTVQVSDIDMQRLEWLHGEIRNEYEHFVPKSYIAPIYNLVEATIVSLRLCKDLLESQMVVPSLLPNYGRLKELIGNSIQQIQQLSKSTVA
;
A
#
# COMPACT_ATOMS: atom_id res chain seq x y z
N MET A 1 22.90 -46.16 6.56
CA MET A 1 22.32 -44.89 7.06
C MET A 1 22.14 -43.99 5.84
N ARG A 2 20.90 -43.79 5.39
CA ARG A 2 20.55 -42.74 4.44
C ARG A 2 19.82 -41.69 5.26
N GLU A 3 20.45 -40.54 5.44
CA GLU A 3 19.76 -39.37 5.95
C GLU A 3 18.65 -39.02 4.96
N SER A 4 17.41 -39.04 5.43
CA SER A 4 16.25 -38.63 4.66
C SER A 4 16.39 -37.15 4.34
N GLU A 5 16.50 -36.84 3.05
CA GLU A 5 16.30 -35.50 2.50
C GLU A 5 14.89 -35.03 2.91
N HIS A 6 14.81 -34.29 4.02
CA HIS A 6 13.63 -33.50 4.31
C HIS A 6 13.56 -32.42 3.23
N GLU A 7 12.66 -32.62 2.26
CA GLU A 7 12.25 -31.59 1.31
C GLU A 7 11.91 -30.32 2.11
N LEU A 8 12.75 -29.29 1.99
CA LEU A 8 12.52 -27.99 2.59
C LEU A 8 11.28 -27.38 1.93
N ARG A 9 10.12 -27.56 2.57
CA ARG A 9 8.89 -26.86 2.19
C ARG A 9 8.97 -25.43 2.71
N TRP A 10 9.08 -24.49 1.79
CA TRP A 10 8.95 -23.08 2.07
C TRP A 10 7.49 -22.68 2.01
N GLU A 11 7.00 -22.00 3.04
CA GLU A 11 5.70 -21.33 2.98
C GLU A 11 5.88 -19.97 2.29
N THR A 12 5.06 -19.70 1.27
CA THR A 12 5.07 -18.43 0.54
C THR A 12 3.80 -17.65 0.82
N ILE A 13 3.94 -16.34 1.05
CA ILE A 13 2.80 -15.44 1.22
C ILE A 13 2.24 -15.05 -0.16
N ASP A 14 0.99 -15.39 -0.42
CA ASP A 14 0.22 -14.90 -1.55
C ASP A 14 -0.60 -13.66 -1.14
N ASN A 15 -0.07 -12.48 -1.46
CA ASN A 15 -0.72 -11.21 -1.12
C ASN A 15 -2.08 -11.03 -1.79
N LEU A 16 -2.27 -11.52 -3.02
CA LEU A 16 -3.51 -11.37 -3.77
C LEU A 16 -4.63 -12.19 -3.15
N ASN A 17 -4.33 -13.44 -2.77
CA ASN A 17 -5.26 -14.28 -2.02
C ASN A 17 -5.58 -13.67 -0.64
N LEU A 18 -4.60 -13.09 0.05
CA LEU A 18 -4.84 -12.42 1.33
C LEU A 18 -5.69 -11.14 1.19
N ILE A 19 -5.52 -10.39 0.10
CA ILE A 19 -6.39 -9.26 -0.25
C ILE A 19 -7.81 -9.76 -0.49
N GLU A 20 -7.98 -10.83 -1.27
CA GLU A 20 -9.28 -11.44 -1.51
C GLU A 20 -9.96 -11.87 -0.21
N ASN A 21 -9.24 -12.56 0.67
CA ASN A 21 -9.74 -12.99 1.97
C ASN A 21 -10.18 -11.81 2.83
N GLY A 22 -9.40 -10.73 2.85
CA GLY A 22 -9.79 -9.49 3.54
C GLY A 22 -11.09 -8.89 2.97
N LEU A 23 -11.25 -8.88 1.65
CA LEU A 23 -12.48 -8.40 1.00
C LEU A 23 -13.69 -9.30 1.32
N LEU A 24 -13.49 -10.61 1.42
CA LEU A 24 -14.53 -11.54 1.86
C LEU A 24 -14.91 -11.31 3.33
N HIS A 25 -13.95 -11.02 4.20
CA HIS A 25 -14.23 -10.65 5.60
C HIS A 25 -15.02 -9.35 5.70
N ILE A 26 -14.68 -8.33 4.90
CA ILE A 26 -15.43 -7.08 4.83
C ILE A 26 -16.86 -7.36 4.40
N ARG A 27 -17.06 -8.11 3.32
CA ARG A 27 -18.40 -8.47 2.85
C ARG A 27 -19.21 -9.21 3.92
N PHE A 28 -18.57 -10.15 4.62
CA PHE A 28 -19.20 -10.85 5.74
C PHE A 28 -19.62 -9.87 6.83
N GLU A 29 -18.73 -8.99 7.28
CA GLU A 29 -19.03 -8.02 8.35
C GLU A 29 -20.15 -7.05 7.94
N LEU A 30 -20.17 -6.60 6.68
CA LEU A 30 -21.23 -5.73 6.14
C LEU A 30 -22.58 -6.44 5.96
N SER A 31 -22.61 -7.78 5.97
CA SER A 31 -23.85 -8.57 5.84
C SER A 31 -24.55 -8.83 7.18
N ARG A 32 -23.95 -8.41 8.30
CA ARG A 32 -24.52 -8.57 9.64
C ARG A 32 -25.63 -7.55 9.88
N ASP A 33 -26.53 -7.88 10.80
CA ASP A 33 -27.59 -6.96 11.24
C ASP A 33 -27.02 -5.66 11.83
N GLU A 34 -25.91 -5.77 12.56
CA GLU A 34 -25.16 -4.65 13.14
C GLU A 34 -23.69 -4.71 12.71
N PRO A 35 -23.33 -4.10 11.56
CA PRO A 35 -21.97 -4.12 11.04
C PRO A 35 -21.04 -3.21 11.86
N SER A 36 -19.84 -3.70 12.18
CA SER A 36 -18.80 -2.89 12.83
C SER A 36 -17.91 -2.19 11.80
N PHE A 37 -18.10 -0.89 11.61
CA PHE A 37 -17.25 -0.09 10.73
C PHE A 37 -15.79 0.00 11.21
N PHE A 38 -15.51 -0.22 12.49
CA PHE A 38 -14.15 -0.35 13.00
C PHE A 38 -13.44 -1.57 12.43
N ARG A 39 -14.11 -2.73 12.41
CA ARG A 39 -13.56 -3.96 11.84
C ARG A 39 -13.35 -3.82 10.35
N VAL A 40 -14.31 -3.22 9.66
CA VAL A 40 -14.19 -2.92 8.23
C VAL A 40 -12.98 -2.03 7.97
N ALA A 41 -12.84 -0.91 8.68
CA ALA A 41 -11.73 0.02 8.50
C ALA A 41 -10.37 -0.64 8.77
N ARG A 42 -10.27 -1.48 9.80
CA ARG A 42 -9.05 -2.25 10.10
C ARG A 42 -8.69 -3.21 8.97
N GLU A 43 -9.64 -4.04 8.52
CA GLU A 43 -9.38 -4.99 7.43
C GLU A 43 -8.96 -4.26 6.15
N VAL A 44 -9.62 -3.14 5.85
CA VAL A 44 -9.31 -2.32 4.69
C VAL A 44 -7.91 -1.70 4.76
N HIS A 45 -7.46 -1.27 5.95
CA HIS A 45 -6.07 -0.82 6.14
C HIS A 45 -5.06 -1.90 5.76
N LEU A 46 -5.27 -3.14 6.23
CA LEU A 46 -4.40 -4.27 5.91
C LEU A 46 -4.41 -4.61 4.42
N ILE A 47 -5.59 -4.60 3.80
CA ILE A 47 -5.74 -4.81 2.36
C ILE A 47 -4.99 -3.75 1.57
N LEU A 48 -5.14 -2.47 1.93
CA LEU A 48 -4.44 -1.38 1.27
C LEU A 48 -2.93 -1.55 1.38
N TYR A 49 -2.42 -1.83 2.57
CA TYR A 49 -0.98 -2.00 2.74
C TYR A 49 -0.45 -3.15 1.89
N ARG A 50 -1.15 -4.29 1.84
CA ARG A 50 -0.79 -5.41 0.95
C ARG A 50 -0.84 -5.02 -0.52
N ALA A 51 -1.84 -4.25 -0.95
CA ALA A 51 -1.95 -3.78 -2.32
C ALA A 51 -0.79 -2.86 -2.71
N MET A 52 -0.35 -1.98 -1.80
CA MET A 52 0.84 -1.14 -2.01
C MET A 52 2.11 -1.98 -2.13
N ILE A 53 2.31 -2.95 -1.24
CA ILE A 53 3.46 -3.86 -1.31
C ILE A 53 3.46 -4.66 -2.60
N GLU A 54 2.29 -5.16 -3.03
CA GLU A 54 2.17 -5.90 -4.29
C GLU A 54 2.49 -5.01 -5.50
N ALA A 55 2.02 -3.76 -5.49
CA ALA A 55 2.32 -2.78 -6.53
C ALA A 55 3.81 -2.50 -6.66
N LEU A 56 4.48 -2.37 -5.51
CA LEU A 56 5.91 -2.13 -5.47
C LEU A 56 6.72 -3.40 -5.78
N LYS A 57 6.21 -4.60 -5.50
CA LYS A 57 6.85 -5.88 -5.88
C LYS A 57 6.87 -6.09 -7.39
N GLY A 58 5.79 -5.68 -8.06
CA GLY A 58 5.67 -5.72 -9.52
C GLY A 58 6.65 -4.79 -10.25
N SER A 59 7.25 -3.81 -9.55
CA SER A 59 8.26 -2.90 -10.09
C SER A 59 9.66 -3.27 -9.58
N ALA A 60 10.48 -3.87 -10.46
CA ALA A 60 11.72 -4.52 -10.07
C ALA A 60 12.78 -3.60 -9.42
N ASN A 61 13.48 -4.15 -8.43
CA ASN A 61 14.81 -3.80 -7.89
C ASN A 61 14.98 -2.73 -6.82
N LEU A 62 13.91 -2.25 -6.17
CA LEU A 62 14.07 -1.60 -4.87
C LEU A 62 13.73 -2.60 -3.76
N ALA A 63 14.62 -2.69 -2.77
CA ALA A 63 14.44 -3.57 -1.64
C ALA A 63 13.24 -3.10 -0.82
N ILE A 64 12.05 -3.63 -1.14
CA ILE A 64 10.84 -3.61 -0.30
C ILE A 64 11.16 -4.24 1.07
N THR A 65 12.28 -4.96 1.13
CA THR A 65 13.02 -5.38 2.31
C THR A 65 14.30 -4.57 2.50
N SER A 66 14.19 -3.34 3.01
CA SER A 66 15.38 -2.54 3.38
C SER A 66 15.26 -2.01 4.79
N ARG A 67 16.40 -1.96 5.50
CA ARG A 67 16.47 -1.14 6.71
C ARG A 67 16.17 0.31 6.30
N PRO A 68 15.33 1.05 7.05
CA PRO A 68 14.97 2.41 6.69
C PRO A 68 16.24 3.25 6.47
N SER A 69 16.51 3.59 5.21
CA SER A 69 17.61 4.48 4.86
C SER A 69 17.25 5.87 5.32
N LYS A 70 18.20 6.58 5.93
CA LYS A 70 18.05 7.99 6.24
C LYS A 70 18.19 8.88 5.01
N LEU A 71 18.68 8.34 3.89
CA LEU A 71 18.74 9.06 2.62
C LEU A 71 17.30 9.20 2.10
N ARG A 72 16.90 10.47 1.97
CA ARG A 72 15.53 10.92 1.69
C ARG A 72 15.45 11.61 0.32
N GLU A 73 16.38 11.24 -0.53
CA GLU A 73 16.61 11.74 -1.88
C GLU A 73 16.81 10.53 -2.78
N HIS A 74 16.18 10.56 -3.95
CA HIS A 74 16.37 9.53 -4.97
C HIS A 74 16.63 10.21 -6.31
N GLU A 75 17.78 9.89 -6.87
CA GLU A 75 18.11 10.20 -8.26
C GLU A 75 17.75 9.01 -9.14
N TYR A 76 17.11 9.26 -10.28
CA TYR A 76 16.70 8.20 -11.19
C TYR A 76 16.59 8.68 -12.64
N GLN A 77 16.61 7.73 -13.57
CA GLN A 77 16.39 7.94 -14.99
C GLN A 77 15.41 6.88 -15.53
N ILE A 78 14.42 7.29 -16.32
CA ILE A 78 13.44 6.38 -16.94
C ILE A 78 13.62 6.43 -18.45
N GLY A 79 14.04 5.32 -19.06
CA GLY A 79 14.31 5.25 -20.50
C GLY A 79 15.35 6.30 -20.92
N ASP A 80 15.01 7.07 -21.95
CA ASP A 80 15.87 8.14 -22.49
C ASP A 80 15.58 9.52 -21.88
N GLU A 81 14.76 9.61 -20.83
CA GLU A 81 14.48 10.90 -20.16
C GLU A 81 15.72 11.43 -19.43
N PRO A 82 15.83 12.76 -19.18
CA PRO A 82 16.88 13.31 -18.32
C PRO A 82 16.84 12.71 -16.91
N CYS A 83 18.00 12.68 -16.25
CA CYS A 83 18.07 12.32 -14.84
C CYS A 83 17.22 13.28 -14.00
N LYS A 84 16.53 12.73 -13.01
CA LYS A 84 15.65 13.45 -12.11
C LYS A 84 15.98 13.12 -10.67
N GLU A 85 15.80 14.09 -9.80
CA GLU A 85 15.86 13.94 -8.35
C GLU A 85 14.48 14.19 -7.73
N ILE A 86 14.18 13.45 -6.66
CA ILE A 86 13.00 13.66 -5.83
C ILE A 86 13.39 13.65 -4.36
N HIS A 87 12.71 14.48 -3.57
CA HIS A 87 13.00 14.72 -2.16
C HIS A 87 11.78 14.40 -1.29
N LYS A 88 12.01 13.91 -0.08
CA LYS A 88 10.92 13.77 0.92
C LYS A 88 10.36 15.13 1.30
N GLN A 89 9.04 15.28 1.19
CA GLN A 89 8.28 16.45 1.61
C GLN A 89 7.14 16.09 2.57
N PRO A 90 6.91 16.87 3.64
CA PRO A 90 5.75 16.69 4.50
C PRO A 90 4.45 17.00 3.73
N VAL A 91 3.37 16.28 4.04
CA VAL A 91 2.05 16.58 3.47
C VAL A 91 1.32 17.59 4.34
N THR A 92 0.71 18.61 3.72
CA THR A 92 -0.05 19.62 4.45
C THR A 92 -1.19 18.99 5.25
N GLY A 93 -1.24 19.30 6.55
CA GLY A 93 -2.26 18.81 7.48
C GLY A 93 -2.01 17.41 8.03
N CYS A 94 -0.93 16.74 7.63
CA CYS A 94 -0.48 15.48 8.23
C CYS A 94 0.63 15.75 9.26
N ASN A 95 0.75 14.89 10.27
CA ASN A 95 1.81 14.96 11.29
C ASN A 95 3.03 14.10 10.94
N VAL A 96 2.81 12.96 10.28
CA VAL A 96 3.81 11.91 10.02
C VAL A 96 3.90 11.58 8.53
N ALA A 97 2.76 11.57 7.85
CA ALA A 97 2.68 11.25 6.44
C ALA A 97 3.44 12.26 5.58
N TRP A 98 4.05 11.72 4.53
CA TRP A 98 4.97 12.44 3.66
C TRP A 98 4.81 11.90 2.23
N ARG A 99 5.32 12.64 1.25
CA ARG A 99 5.38 12.22 -0.15
C ARG A 99 6.68 12.70 -0.78
N PHE A 100 7.00 12.19 -1.96
CA PHE A 100 8.09 12.74 -2.75
C PHE A 100 7.68 14.07 -3.39
N SER A 101 8.65 14.97 -3.55
CA SER A 101 8.50 16.20 -4.32
C SER A 101 8.20 15.89 -5.79
N GLU A 102 7.73 16.90 -6.52
CA GLU A 102 7.76 16.83 -7.97
C GLU A 102 9.19 16.58 -8.46
N PRO A 103 9.38 15.76 -9.52
CA PRO A 103 10.71 15.48 -10.05
C PRO A 103 11.39 16.73 -10.61
N ALA A 104 12.59 17.04 -10.12
CA ALA A 104 13.44 18.09 -10.66
C ALA A 104 14.54 17.49 -11.53
N GLN A 105 14.93 18.15 -12.62
CA GLN A 105 16.06 17.68 -13.43
C GLN A 105 17.37 17.82 -12.65
N CYS A 106 18.21 16.80 -12.67
CA CYS A 106 19.51 16.77 -12.00
C CYS A 106 20.61 16.29 -12.96
N GLU A 107 21.87 16.47 -12.57
CA GLU A 107 22.99 15.88 -13.29
C GLU A 107 23.01 14.35 -13.08
N PRO A 108 23.46 13.55 -14.07
CA PRO A 108 23.59 12.11 -13.88
C PRO A 108 24.61 11.79 -12.78
N PRO A 109 24.34 10.82 -11.89
CA PRO A 109 25.29 10.44 -10.86
C PRO A 109 26.59 9.94 -11.48
N VAL A 110 27.72 10.37 -10.93
CA VAL A 110 29.03 9.85 -11.30
C VAL A 110 29.16 8.42 -10.76
N ILE A 111 28.94 7.42 -11.61
CA ILE A 111 29.07 6.01 -11.22
C ILE A 111 30.55 5.72 -10.95
N ASN A 112 30.91 5.67 -9.67
CA ASN A 112 32.24 5.26 -9.25
C ASN A 112 32.28 3.73 -9.11
N TYR A 113 32.74 3.05 -10.17
CA TYR A 113 32.83 1.59 -10.26
C TYR A 113 33.77 0.95 -9.21
N GLU A 114 34.55 1.75 -8.48
CA GLU A 114 35.48 1.28 -7.43
C GLU A 114 34.80 1.07 -6.07
N LEU A 115 33.61 1.64 -5.86
CA LEU A 115 32.79 1.40 -4.68
C LEU A 115 31.80 0.28 -4.99
N GLN A 116 32.16 -0.98 -4.72
CA GLN A 116 31.11 -1.99 -4.56
C GLN A 116 30.33 -1.62 -3.29
N PRO A 117 29.04 -1.26 -3.39
CA PRO A 117 28.23 -1.12 -2.19
C PRO A 117 28.23 -2.48 -1.50
N ASP A 118 28.67 -2.53 -0.25
CA ASP A 118 28.46 -3.70 0.61
C ASP A 118 26.96 -4.01 0.54
N LEU A 119 26.60 -5.13 -0.11
CA LEU A 119 25.22 -5.60 -0.13
C LEU A 119 24.81 -5.75 1.33
N PRO A 120 23.85 -4.94 1.83
CA PRO A 120 23.44 -5.05 3.21
C PRO A 120 22.97 -6.49 3.43
N LYS A 121 23.57 -7.18 4.41
CA LYS A 121 23.04 -8.47 4.88
C LYS A 121 21.59 -8.21 5.29
N GLY A 122 20.66 -8.69 4.47
CA GLY A 122 19.24 -8.39 4.59
C GLY A 122 18.70 -8.96 5.89
N ASP A 123 18.45 -8.07 6.85
CA ASP A 123 17.33 -8.33 7.75
C ASP A 123 16.10 -7.89 6.97
N ASP A 124 15.28 -8.85 6.54
CA ASP A 124 14.11 -8.64 5.68
C ASP A 124 12.97 -7.92 6.43
N TYR A 125 13.12 -6.62 6.66
CA TYR A 125 12.05 -5.78 7.20
C TYR A 125 11.25 -5.17 6.06
N LEU A 126 9.94 -5.37 6.09
CA LEU A 126 9.01 -4.69 5.19
C LEU A 126 9.09 -3.17 5.39
N ILE A 127 9.15 -2.40 4.29
CA ILE A 127 9.09 -0.92 4.32
C ILE A 127 7.85 -0.44 5.08
N SER A 128 7.92 0.72 5.75
CA SER A 128 6.80 1.21 6.54
C SER A 128 5.58 1.58 5.68
N PHE A 129 4.40 1.68 6.30
CA PHE A 129 3.17 2.11 5.61
C PHE A 129 3.33 3.47 4.92
N TYR A 130 3.94 4.45 5.60
CA TYR A 130 4.15 5.78 5.03
C TYR A 130 5.14 5.78 3.87
N ASP A 131 6.18 4.94 3.94
CA ASP A 131 7.15 4.82 2.85
C ASP A 131 6.47 4.16 1.64
N ALA A 132 5.72 3.08 1.84
CA ALA A 132 4.95 2.43 0.78
C ALA A 132 3.95 3.42 0.14
N LEU A 133 3.25 4.21 0.96
CA LEU A 133 2.29 5.22 0.51
C LEU A 133 2.97 6.34 -0.29
N ALA A 134 4.17 6.78 0.08
CA ALA A 134 4.93 7.76 -0.70
C ALA A 134 5.45 7.17 -2.02
N MET A 135 5.94 5.94 -2.01
CA MET A 135 6.51 5.27 -3.18
C MET A 135 5.47 5.01 -4.28
N ILE A 136 4.25 4.59 -3.94
CA ILE A 136 3.19 4.33 -4.94
C ILE A 136 2.73 5.62 -5.69
N GLN A 137 3.14 6.79 -5.21
CA GLN A 137 2.82 8.08 -5.82
C GLN A 137 3.93 8.60 -6.75
N ALA A 138 5.10 7.96 -6.77
CA ALA A 138 6.27 8.45 -7.51
C ALA A 138 6.64 7.57 -8.72
N ASP A 139 6.98 8.24 -9.82
CA ASP A 139 7.21 7.61 -11.13
C ASP A 139 8.33 6.57 -11.11
N CYS A 140 9.45 6.85 -10.44
CA CYS A 140 10.59 5.94 -10.37
C CYS A 140 10.25 4.58 -9.76
N PHE A 141 9.23 4.53 -8.88
CA PHE A 141 8.78 3.30 -8.24
C PHE A 141 7.66 2.61 -9.01
N MET A 142 6.81 3.36 -9.72
CA MET A 142 5.59 2.80 -10.32
C MET A 142 5.63 2.69 -11.85
N LYS A 143 6.31 3.59 -12.56
CA LYS A 143 6.29 3.69 -14.03
C LYS A 143 7.41 2.86 -14.71
N GLN A 144 7.38 1.55 -14.54
CA GLN A 144 8.35 0.63 -15.16
C GLN A 144 7.90 0.12 -16.55
N THR A 145 6.60 0.15 -16.83
CA THR A 145 6.04 -0.25 -18.13
C THR A 145 5.25 0.89 -18.75
N ILE A 146 5.10 0.88 -20.07
CA ILE A 146 4.36 1.91 -20.82
C ILE A 146 2.90 2.04 -20.32
N ASN A 147 2.34 0.96 -19.78
CA ASN A 147 0.96 0.93 -19.29
C ASN A 147 0.81 1.22 -17.80
N SER A 148 1.93 1.24 -17.05
CA SER A 148 1.89 1.51 -15.61
C SER A 148 1.65 2.99 -15.30
N LYS A 149 0.97 3.24 -14.18
CA LYS A 149 0.60 4.59 -13.75
C LYS A 149 0.94 4.76 -12.26
N THR A 150 1.36 5.95 -11.88
CA THR A 150 1.37 6.35 -10.47
C THR A 150 -0.05 6.56 -9.99
N VAL A 151 -0.30 6.30 -8.71
CA VAL A 151 -1.55 6.71 -8.07
C VAL A 151 -1.35 8.09 -7.44
N GLN A 152 -2.35 8.95 -7.52
CA GLN A 152 -2.30 10.30 -6.95
C GLN A 152 -3.22 10.36 -5.72
N VAL A 153 -2.70 10.80 -4.57
CA VAL A 153 -3.46 10.90 -3.33
C VAL A 153 -3.52 12.35 -2.87
N SER A 154 -4.75 12.87 -2.77
CA SER A 154 -4.98 14.25 -2.31
C SER A 154 -4.51 14.45 -0.87
N ASP A 155 -4.19 15.69 -0.47
CA ASP A 155 -3.76 15.99 0.91
C ASP A 155 -4.85 15.60 1.94
N ILE A 156 -6.12 15.76 1.57
CA ILE A 156 -7.26 15.36 2.42
C ILE A 156 -7.29 13.83 2.59
N ASP A 157 -7.07 13.08 1.51
CA ASP A 157 -7.04 11.63 1.57
C ASP A 157 -5.80 11.11 2.31
N MET A 158 -4.65 11.78 2.18
CA MET A 158 -3.46 11.51 2.99
C MET A 158 -3.75 11.68 4.48
N GLN A 159 -4.47 12.73 4.89
CA GLN A 159 -4.86 12.94 6.29
C GLN A 159 -5.77 11.80 6.80
N ARG A 160 -6.73 11.35 5.97
CA ARG A 160 -7.61 10.23 6.30
C ARG A 160 -6.85 8.92 6.45
N LEU A 161 -5.88 8.67 5.57
CA LEU A 161 -5.03 7.48 5.62
C LEU A 161 -4.05 7.53 6.81
N GLU A 162 -3.51 8.70 7.14
CA GLU A 162 -2.70 8.90 8.36
C GLU A 162 -3.53 8.59 9.60
N TRP A 163 -4.74 9.16 9.71
CA TRP A 163 -5.63 8.89 10.82
C TRP A 163 -5.99 7.40 10.92
N LEU A 164 -6.31 6.75 9.80
CA LEU A 164 -6.59 5.31 9.77
C LEU A 164 -5.39 4.48 10.25
N HIS A 165 -4.18 4.80 9.80
CA HIS A 165 -2.97 4.07 10.18
C HIS A 165 -2.59 4.33 11.65
N GLY A 166 -2.67 5.57 12.11
CA GLY A 166 -2.26 5.99 13.46
C GLY A 166 -3.26 5.60 14.54
N GLU A 167 -4.55 5.83 14.30
CA GLU A 167 -5.60 5.73 15.32
C GLU A 167 -6.40 4.44 15.26
N ILE A 168 -6.52 3.80 14.08
CA ILE A 168 -7.31 2.57 13.96
C ILE A 168 -6.42 1.33 13.95
N ARG A 169 -5.36 1.28 13.14
CA ARG A 169 -4.49 0.09 13.08
C ARG A 169 -3.76 -0.17 14.40
N ASN A 170 -3.19 0.86 15.02
CA ASN A 170 -2.40 0.70 16.25
C ASN A 170 -3.21 0.10 17.41
N GLU A 171 -4.52 0.32 17.44
CA GLU A 171 -5.39 -0.20 18.50
C GLU A 171 -5.67 -1.70 18.40
N TYR A 172 -5.34 -2.33 17.27
CA TYR A 172 -5.43 -3.79 17.10
C TYR A 172 -4.08 -4.51 17.18
N GLU A 173 -2.96 -3.78 17.15
CA GLU A 173 -1.63 -4.38 17.31
C GLU A 173 -1.18 -4.48 18.77
N HIS A 174 -1.61 -3.54 19.59
CA HIS A 174 -1.37 -3.59 21.02
C HIS A 174 -2.70 -3.87 21.69
N PHE A 175 -2.89 -5.07 22.26
CA PHE A 175 -4.10 -5.44 22.99
C PHE A 175 -4.16 -4.70 24.33
N VAL A 176 -4.37 -3.39 24.26
CA VAL A 176 -4.56 -2.51 25.39
C VAL A 176 -6.07 -2.36 25.59
N PRO A 177 -6.62 -2.63 26.78
CA PRO A 177 -8.05 -2.45 27.02
C PRO A 177 -8.37 -0.95 27.13
N LYS A 178 -8.69 -0.31 25.99
CA LYS A 178 -9.20 1.07 25.91
C LYS A 178 -10.61 1.07 25.34
N SER A 179 -11.40 2.08 25.70
CA SER A 179 -12.67 2.36 25.03
C SER A 179 -12.38 3.03 23.68
N TYR A 180 -12.77 2.36 22.60
CA TYR A 180 -12.55 2.85 21.23
C TYR A 180 -13.80 3.53 20.71
N ILE A 181 -13.67 4.82 20.42
CA ILE A 181 -14.76 5.63 19.89
C ILE A 181 -14.21 6.45 18.74
N ALA A 182 -14.84 6.31 17.58
CA ALA A 182 -14.56 7.09 16.39
C ALA A 182 -15.88 7.44 15.70
N PRO A 183 -16.01 8.63 15.10
CA PRO A 183 -17.16 8.94 14.27
C PRO A 183 -17.27 7.94 13.13
N ILE A 184 -18.46 7.35 12.95
CA ILE A 184 -18.73 6.41 11.83
C ILE A 184 -18.39 7.06 10.49
N TYR A 185 -18.69 8.35 10.33
CA TYR A 185 -18.33 9.12 9.15
C TYR A 185 -16.83 9.03 8.80
N ASN A 186 -15.95 9.17 9.78
CA ASN A 186 -14.50 9.09 9.56
C ASN A 186 -14.07 7.69 9.15
N LEU A 187 -14.63 6.66 9.80
CA LEU A 187 -14.36 5.25 9.46
C LEU A 187 -14.79 4.94 8.02
N VAL A 188 -15.97 5.42 7.62
CA VAL A 188 -16.53 5.23 6.28
C VAL A 188 -15.68 5.95 5.23
N GLU A 189 -15.36 7.23 5.42
CA GLU A 189 -14.56 7.99 4.46
C GLU A 189 -13.16 7.38 4.28
N ALA A 190 -12.46 7.08 5.38
CA ALA A 190 -11.12 6.47 5.32
C ALA A 190 -11.15 5.09 4.65
N THR A 191 -12.20 4.30 4.92
CA THR A 191 -12.44 3.01 4.27
C THR A 191 -12.63 3.16 2.77
N ILE A 192 -13.49 4.09 2.34
CA ILE A 192 -13.79 4.31 0.93
C ILE A 192 -12.55 4.78 0.18
N VAL A 193 -11.78 5.72 0.76
CA VAL A 193 -10.51 6.19 0.20
C VAL A 193 -9.56 5.02 0.00
N SER A 194 -9.39 4.18 1.03
CA SER A 194 -8.49 3.03 0.98
C SER A 194 -8.89 2.00 -0.07
N LEU A 195 -10.18 1.67 -0.17
CA LEU A 195 -10.69 0.73 -1.18
C LEU A 195 -10.57 1.27 -2.61
N ARG A 196 -10.80 2.59 -2.80
CA ARG A 196 -10.55 3.24 -4.10
C ARG A 196 -9.07 3.16 -4.47
N LEU A 197 -8.19 3.48 -3.54
CA LEU A 197 -6.74 3.40 -3.73
C LEU A 197 -6.30 1.96 -4.06
N CYS A 198 -6.87 0.94 -3.40
CA CYS A 198 -6.62 -0.47 -3.74
C CYS A 198 -7.01 -0.77 -5.20
N LYS A 199 -8.17 -0.29 -5.63
CA LYS A 199 -8.64 -0.48 -7.01
C LYS A 199 -7.70 0.22 -8.00
N ASP A 200 -7.30 1.44 -7.72
CA ASP A 200 -6.39 2.21 -8.58
C ASP A 200 -5.01 1.53 -8.67
N LEU A 201 -4.50 0.99 -7.56
CA LEU A 201 -3.24 0.23 -7.54
C LEU A 201 -3.33 -1.05 -8.37
N LEU A 202 -4.43 -1.79 -8.24
CA LEU A 202 -4.69 -2.98 -9.05
C LEU A 202 -4.76 -2.59 -10.55
N GLU A 203 -5.44 -1.49 -10.89
CA GLU A 203 -5.52 -0.98 -12.28
C GLU A 203 -4.20 -0.44 -12.82
N SER A 204 -3.34 0.08 -11.95
CA SER A 204 -2.05 0.66 -12.29
C SER A 204 -0.99 -0.39 -12.66
N GLN A 205 -1.11 -1.60 -12.12
CA GLN A 205 -0.20 -2.71 -12.39
C GLN A 205 -0.63 -3.47 -13.65
N MET A 206 -0.71 -2.82 -14.82
CA MET A 206 -0.97 -3.50 -16.10
C MET A 206 0.19 -4.44 -16.53
N VAL A 207 0.56 -5.37 -15.66
CA VAL A 207 1.16 -6.66 -15.99
C VAL A 207 0.03 -7.49 -16.59
N VAL A 208 0.26 -8.00 -17.79
CA VAL A 208 -0.67 -8.74 -18.65
C VAL A 208 -1.80 -9.45 -17.86
N PRO A 209 -3.09 -9.23 -18.19
CA PRO A 209 -4.24 -9.85 -17.49
C PRO A 209 -4.16 -11.37 -17.30
N SER A 210 -3.32 -12.07 -18.08
CA SER A 210 -3.02 -13.49 -17.96
C SER A 210 -2.27 -13.88 -16.67
N LEU A 211 -1.63 -12.93 -15.97
CA LEU A 211 -0.86 -13.18 -14.75
C LEU A 211 -1.67 -12.93 -13.46
N LEU A 212 -2.88 -12.38 -13.56
CA LEU A 212 -3.76 -12.09 -12.42
C LEU A 212 -5.16 -12.72 -12.64
N PRO A 213 -5.31 -14.05 -12.60
CA PRO A 213 -6.59 -14.73 -12.85
C PRO A 213 -7.74 -14.27 -11.94
N ASN A 214 -7.42 -13.68 -10.78
CA ASN A 214 -8.41 -13.18 -9.81
C ASN A 214 -8.71 -11.68 -9.92
N TYR A 215 -8.10 -10.96 -10.86
CA TYR A 215 -8.20 -9.51 -10.97
C TYR A 215 -9.64 -8.99 -11.09
N GLY A 216 -10.42 -9.59 -12.01
CA GLY A 216 -11.82 -9.20 -12.22
C GLY A 216 -12.66 -9.38 -10.96
N ARG A 217 -12.42 -10.46 -10.23
CA ARG A 217 -13.09 -10.75 -8.96
C ARG A 217 -12.72 -9.77 -7.86
N LEU A 218 -11.44 -9.41 -7.71
CA LEU A 218 -10.99 -8.41 -6.74
C LEU A 218 -11.64 -7.04 -7.01
N LYS A 219 -11.66 -6.62 -8.28
CA LYS A 219 -12.31 -5.36 -8.69
C LYS A 219 -13.80 -5.35 -8.39
N GLU A 220 -14.48 -6.46 -8.64
CA GLU A 220 -15.90 -6.63 -8.31
C GLU A 220 -16.13 -6.56 -6.79
N LEU A 221 -15.35 -7.31 -6.00
CA LEU A 221 -15.46 -7.32 -4.54
C LEU A 221 -15.23 -5.93 -3.93
N ILE A 222 -14.23 -5.19 -4.41
CA ILE A 222 -13.98 -3.81 -3.99
C ILE A 222 -15.16 -2.91 -4.35
N GLY A 223 -15.65 -2.98 -5.60
CA GLY A 223 -16.78 -2.19 -6.06
C GLY A 223 -18.05 -2.42 -5.24
N ASN A 224 -18.38 -3.69 -4.99
CA ASN A 224 -19.53 -4.09 -4.18
C ASN A 224 -19.39 -3.62 -2.73
N SER A 225 -18.19 -3.74 -2.14
CA SER A 225 -17.94 -3.27 -0.77
C SER A 225 -18.15 -1.77 -0.64
N ILE A 226 -17.62 -0.97 -1.59
CA ILE A 226 -17.82 0.49 -1.61
C ILE A 226 -19.31 0.83 -1.67
N GLN A 227 -20.07 0.19 -2.56
CA GLN A 227 -21.50 0.44 -2.70
C GLN A 227 -22.26 0.13 -1.42
N GLN A 228 -21.99 -1.03 -0.81
CA GLN A 228 -22.67 -1.47 0.41
C GLN A 228 -22.34 -0.56 1.59
N ILE A 229 -21.08 -0.14 1.75
CA ILE A 229 -20.66 0.82 2.79
C ILE A 229 -21.43 2.14 2.63
N GLN A 230 -21.51 2.67 1.40
CA GLN A 230 -22.22 3.92 1.12
C GLN A 230 -23.74 3.83 1.35
N GLN A 231 -24.34 2.66 1.15
CA GLN A 231 -25.76 2.43 1.44
C GLN A 231 -25.99 2.41 2.95
N LEU A 232 -25.23 1.60 3.68
CA LEU A 232 -25.35 1.46 5.13
C LEU A 232 -25.07 2.77 5.86
N SER A 233 -24.07 3.54 5.42
CA SER A 233 -23.73 4.82 6.04
C SER A 233 -24.83 5.87 5.93
N LYS A 234 -25.70 5.78 4.91
CA LYS A 234 -26.87 6.67 4.77
C LYS A 234 -28.01 6.28 5.70
N SER A 235 -28.19 4.97 5.92
CA SER A 235 -29.22 4.43 6.80
C SER A 235 -28.93 4.66 8.28
N THR A 236 -27.66 4.79 8.68
CA THR A 236 -27.27 5.03 10.08
C THR A 236 -27.39 6.51 10.51
N VAL A 237 -27.55 7.44 9.56
CA VAL A 237 -27.64 8.89 9.82
C VAL A 237 -29.09 9.40 9.79
N ALA A 238 -30.05 8.54 9.43
CA ALA A 238 -31.50 8.81 9.44
C ALA A 238 -32.15 8.32 10.72
#